data_AF-A0A929JNR2-F1
#
_entry.id   AF-A0A929JNR2-F1
#
_cell.length_a   1.000
_cell.length_b   1.000
_cell.length_c   1.000
_cell.angle_alpha   90.00
_cell.angle_beta   90.00
_cell.angle_gamma   90.00
#
_symmetry.space_group_name_H-M   'P 1'
#
loop_
_entity.id
_entity.type
_entity.pdbx_description
1 polymer ?
#
loop_
_entity_poly.entity_id
_entity_poly.type
_entity_poly.pdbx_seq_one_letter_code
_entity_poly.pdbx_strand_id
1 'polypeptide(L)' 'MTQEVKKIVLAYSGGLDTAEMKRFSPLIDDDVYGWLDPSLCIERRNIHGGTGSETVKNALNNAKQELKT' A
#
# COMPACT_ATOMS: atom_id res chain seq x y z
N MET A 1 1.13 0.72 18.24
CA MET A 1 0.97 2.03 17.58
C MET A 1 -0.12 1.89 16.54
N THR A 2 -1.36 1.91 17.02
CA THR A 2 -2.37 0.92 16.62
C THR A 2 -3.66 1.67 16.33
N GLN A 3 -3.95 1.95 15.05
CA GLN A 3 -5.18 2.57 14.53
C GLN A 3 -5.50 4.01 14.96
N GLU A 4 -5.25 4.38 16.22
CA GLU A 4 -5.58 5.69 16.79
C GLU A 4 -4.77 6.82 16.14
N VAL A 5 -3.47 6.61 15.94
CA VAL A 5 -2.59 7.56 15.25
C VAL A 5 -2.95 7.68 13.75
N LYS A 6 -3.41 6.60 13.10
CA LYS A 6 -3.84 6.63 11.68
C LYS A 6 -5.12 7.43 11.49
N LYS A 7 -6.11 7.29 12.39
CA LYS A 7 -7.33 8.12 12.42
C LYS A 7 -7.01 9.59 12.67
N ILE A 8 -6.10 9.86 13.59
CA ILE A 8 -5.60 11.21 13.89
C ILE A 8 -4.99 11.86 12.63
N VAL A 9 -4.09 11.16 11.91
CA VAL A 9 -3.45 11.73 10.71
C VAL A 9 -4.46 11.99 9.59
N LEU A 10 -5.43 11.07 9.35
CA LEU A 10 -6.48 11.29 8.35
C LEU A 10 -7.33 12.53 8.66
N ALA A 11 -7.71 12.73 9.93
CA ALA A 11 -8.51 13.88 10.35
C ALA A 11 -7.77 15.21 10.15
N TYR A 12 -6.44 15.25 10.33
CA TYR A 12 -5.64 16.46 10.15
C TYR A 12 -5.22 16.72 8.69
N SER A 13 -5.28 15.72 7.81
CA SER A 13 -4.92 15.84 6.38
C SER A 13 -6.11 15.97 5.42
N GLY A 14 -7.34 16.08 5.93
CA GLY A 14 -8.56 16.14 5.11
C GLY A 14 -8.98 14.79 4.50
N GLY A 15 -8.58 13.67 5.12
CA GLY A 15 -9.01 12.33 4.72
C GLY A 15 -10.39 11.96 5.29
N LEU A 16 -11.09 11.04 4.62
CA LEU A 16 -12.40 10.54 5.05
C LEU A 16 -12.27 9.48 6.13
N ASP A 17 -13.12 9.51 7.16
CA ASP A 17 -13.23 8.39 8.10
C ASP A 17 -14.08 7.22 7.53
N THR A 18 -14.07 6.07 8.19
CA THR A 18 -14.85 4.89 7.75
C THR A 18 -16.36 5.15 7.71
N ALA A 19 -16.89 5.97 8.62
CA ALA A 19 -18.32 6.30 8.63
C ALA A 19 -18.69 7.16 7.41
N GLU A 20 -17.84 8.12 7.05
CA GLU A 20 -17.99 8.92 5.83
C GLU A 20 -17.82 8.05 4.57
N MET A 21 -16.83 7.17 4.55
CA MET A 21 -16.63 6.24 3.43
C MET A 21 -17.82 5.30 3.24
N LYS A 22 -18.47 4.84 4.31
CA LYS A 22 -19.68 4.00 4.25
C LYS A 22 -20.87 4.68 3.58
N ARG A 23 -20.88 6.03 3.48
CA ARG A 23 -21.90 6.76 2.71
C ARG A 23 -21.78 6.51 1.20
N PHE A 24 -20.59 6.13 0.71
CA PHE A 24 -20.39 5.74 -0.70
C PHE A 24 -20.69 4.27 -0.95
N SER A 25 -20.32 3.38 -0.01
CA SER A 25 -20.65 1.96 -0.08
C SER A 25 -20.62 1.33 1.32
N PRO A 26 -21.68 0.60 1.72
CA PRO A 26 -21.73 -0.06 3.03
C PRO A 26 -20.70 -1.20 3.19
N LEU A 27 -20.06 -1.63 2.08
CA LEU A 27 -19.05 -2.67 2.08
C LEU A 27 -17.66 -2.19 2.53
N ILE A 28 -17.43 -0.87 2.61
CA ILE A 28 -16.13 -0.32 3.02
C ILE A 28 -15.99 -0.43 4.54
N ASP A 29 -14.95 -1.08 5.04
CA ASP A 29 -14.66 -1.18 6.47
C ASP A 29 -13.23 -0.72 6.81
N ASP A 30 -12.84 -0.81 8.09
CA ASP A 30 -11.54 -0.35 8.60
C ASP A 30 -10.33 -1.04 7.93
N ASP A 31 -10.53 -2.16 7.24
CA ASP A 31 -9.50 -2.84 6.44
C ASP A 31 -9.07 -2.03 5.20
N VAL A 32 -9.91 -1.10 4.73
CA VAL A 32 -9.60 -0.17 3.63
C VAL A 32 -8.36 0.68 3.92
N TYR A 33 -8.07 0.99 5.18
CA TYR A 33 -6.88 1.77 5.52
C TYR A 33 -5.59 1.03 5.19
N GLY A 34 -5.60 -0.30 5.19
CA GLY A 34 -4.50 -1.07 4.63
C GLY A 34 -4.32 -0.78 3.14
N TRP A 35 -5.41 -0.64 2.39
CA TRP A 35 -5.41 -0.36 0.96
C TRP A 35 -4.97 1.06 0.60
N LEU A 36 -5.18 2.02 1.49
CA LEU A 36 -4.84 3.42 1.25
C LEU A 36 -3.42 3.80 1.71
N ASP A 37 -2.72 2.91 2.43
CA ASP A 37 -1.33 3.12 2.84
C ASP A 37 -0.40 3.06 1.62
N PRO A 38 0.33 4.15 1.27
CA PRO A 38 1.16 4.19 0.06
C PRO A 38 2.25 3.12 0.03
N SER A 39 2.79 2.74 1.20
CA SER A 39 3.83 1.71 1.27
C SER A 39 3.23 0.34 0.95
N LEU A 40 2.07 0.03 1.54
CA LEU A 40 1.36 -1.22 1.28
C LEU A 40 0.85 -1.32 -0.16
N CYS A 41 0.48 -0.19 -0.78
CA CYS A 41 0.13 -0.13 -2.21
C CYS A 41 1.26 -0.62 -3.13
N ILE A 42 2.51 -0.30 -2.81
CA ILE A 42 3.68 -0.74 -3.58
C ILE A 42 3.96 -2.21 -3.29
N GLU A 43 3.97 -2.62 -2.02
CA GLU A 43 4.29 -4.00 -1.64
C GLU A 43 3.30 -5.04 -2.19
N ARG A 44 2.02 -4.69 -2.37
CA ARG A 44 1.05 -5.58 -3.05
C ARG A 44 1.44 -5.91 -4.49
N ARG A 45 2.31 -5.11 -5.11
CA ARG A 45 2.83 -5.36 -6.46
C ARG A 45 4.07 -6.26 -6.46
N ASN A 46 4.25 -7.09 -5.43
CA ASN A 46 5.16 -8.25 -5.45
C ASN A 46 4.58 -9.37 -6.34
N ILE A 47 4.36 -9.03 -7.61
CA ILE A 47 3.93 -9.92 -8.69
C ILE A 47 5.01 -9.92 -9.77
N HIS A 48 4.96 -10.88 -10.70
CA HIS A 48 5.89 -10.93 -11.82
C HIS A 48 5.86 -9.62 -12.63
N GLY A 49 7.02 -8.97 -12.81
CA GLY A 49 7.15 -7.67 -13.48
C GLY A 49 6.58 -6.47 -12.72
N GLY A 50 6.09 -6.66 -11.49
CA GLY A 50 5.56 -5.59 -10.64
C GLY A 50 6.62 -4.72 -9.97
N THR A 51 6.16 -3.70 -9.24
CA THR A 51 7.00 -2.68 -8.59
C THR A 51 7.22 -2.91 -7.10
N GLY A 52 6.76 -4.05 -6.56
CA GLY A 52 6.97 -4.38 -5.16
C GLY A 52 8.46 -4.58 -4.85
N SER A 53 8.85 -4.34 -3.60
CA SER A 53 10.26 -4.36 -3.21
C SER A 53 10.95 -5.69 -3.49
N GLU A 54 10.25 -6.81 -3.35
CA GLU A 54 10.79 -8.13 -3.68
C GLU A 54 11.04 -8.28 -5.18
N THR A 55 10.04 -7.91 -6.01
CA THR A 55 10.18 -7.97 -7.47
C THR A 55 11.31 -7.08 -7.96
N VAL A 56 11.44 -5.86 -7.43
CA VAL A 56 12.55 -4.94 -7.80
C VAL A 56 13.91 -5.52 -7.41
N LYS A 57 14.04 -6.10 -6.21
CA LYS A 57 15.28 -6.77 -5.79
C LYS A 57 15.64 -7.91 -6.74
N ASN A 58 14.67 -8.73 -7.12
CA ASN A 58 14.88 -9.85 -8.05
C ASN A 58 15.30 -9.34 -9.44
N ALA A 59 14.63 -8.32 -9.97
CA ALA A 59 14.98 -7.70 -11.24
C ALA A 59 16.42 -7.14 -11.24
N LEU A 60 16.82 -6.44 -10.17
CA LEU A 60 18.18 -5.94 -10.01
C LEU A 60 19.21 -7.06 -9.95
N ASN A 61 18.90 -8.16 -9.26
CA ASN A 61 19.80 -9.32 -9.19
C ASN A 61 19.98 -9.98 -10.55
N ASN A 62 18.89 -10.16 -11.31
CA ASN A 62 18.95 -10.74 -12.66
C ASN A 62 19.78 -9.88 -13.60
N ALA A 63 19.52 -8.56 -13.63
CA ALA A 63 20.29 -7.63 -14.45
C ALA A 63 21.80 -7.66 -14.12
N LYS A 64 22.17 -7.81 -12.85
CA LYS A 64 23.58 -7.98 -12.45
C LYS A 64 24.20 -9.28 -12.94
N GLN A 65 23.44 -10.35 -13.12
CA GLN A 65 23.95 -11.60 -13.68
C GLN A 65 24.10 -11.51 -15.20
N GLU A 66 23.15 -10.88 -15.88
CA GLU A 66 23.20 -10.64 -17.32
C GLU A 66 24.44 -9.83 -17.71
N LEU A 67 24.81 -8.79 -16.94
CA LEU A 67 26.00 -7.98 -17.18
C LEU A 67 27.34 -8.71 -16.98
N LYS A 68 27.35 -9.90 -16.34
CA LYS A 68 28.55 -10.71 -16.18
C LYS A 68 28.79 -11.67 -17.35
N THR A 69 27.83 -11.76 -18.28
CA THR A 69 27.88 -12.62 -19.46
C THR A 69 28.38 -11.81 -20.65
#